data_AF-A0A7G6VV89-F1
#
_entry.id   AF-A0A7G6VV89-F1
#
_cell.length_a   1.000
_cell.length_b   1.000
_cell.length_c   1.000
_cell.angle_alpha   90.00
_cell.angle_beta   90.00
_cell.angle_gamma   90.00
#
_symmetry.space_group_name_H-M   'P 1'
#
loop_
_entity.id
_entity.type
_entity.pdbx_description
1 polymer ?
#
loop_
_entity_poly.entity_id
_entity_poly.type
_entity_poly.pdbx_seq_one_letter_code
_entity_poly.pdbx_strand_id
1 'polypeptide(L)'
;MHPTISPDSARIGPARPGRKRPDAGALLRLAARACVWLAAMLALALFAARPAMAQSILRDAETEELFKDMSAPLIEAAGLEPGNVDIVMVGENSVNAFVAGGQAVYIHAGLIGEADNALQVQGVIAHELGHITGGHVIGIGDGAAAATNISILSLLLGVAAAAAGGGAAGMGVMAAGQQAAMGKFLAFTRGQESAADLAGAQYLAGAGMSGRGSIEFFEKLQQLEHRAGYFARSEDTFYRTHPLSRDRIQTLEHVYMRDPAWNRPNDADIEARFRRVKAKLYGYLADPKDTLNHYPVSDTSVPARYARAYAYHKEARVDAALREVDALIAAAPQDPYFLELRGQVLLEAGRPDEALASLREAVEITRFQPLIATMLGHALIATEDKDHYEEAERVLRAAVARDRLNPTAWYLLGRIYDAQGDMPRARLASAEKQIMTGDPGAALQNAQAASASLPESTPDWLRANDIAMEARAQIEDRSKRR
;
A
#
# COMPACT_ATOMS: atom_id res chain seq x y z
N MET A 1 -68.28 56.48 -63.43
CA MET A 1 -69.70 56.17 -63.14
C MET A 1 -69.75 55.43 -61.81
N HIS A 2 -70.30 56.05 -60.76
CA HIS A 2 -70.88 55.33 -59.61
C HIS A 2 -72.24 54.75 -60.04
N PRO A 3 -72.91 53.85 -59.27
CA PRO A 3 -72.45 52.93 -58.20
C PRO A 3 -73.06 51.51 -58.38
N THR A 4 -72.76 50.55 -57.49
CA THR A 4 -73.79 49.81 -56.73
C THR A 4 -73.17 49.04 -55.56
N ILE A 5 -73.91 49.09 -54.46
CA ILE A 5 -73.63 48.54 -53.13
C ILE A 5 -74.25 47.14 -53.05
N SER A 6 -73.61 46.21 -52.33
CA SER A 6 -74.33 45.17 -51.58
C SER A 6 -73.55 44.79 -50.30
N PRO A 7 -74.20 44.67 -49.13
CA PRO A 7 -73.55 44.53 -47.83
C PRO A 7 -73.57 43.08 -47.28
N ASP A 8 -72.97 42.95 -46.08
CA ASP A 8 -73.11 41.89 -45.09
C ASP A 8 -72.28 40.60 -45.21
N SER A 9 -71.28 40.48 -44.32
CA SER A 9 -71.54 39.85 -43.02
C SER A 9 -70.29 39.83 -42.12
N ALA A 10 -70.46 40.32 -40.90
CA ALA A 10 -69.49 40.23 -39.83
C ALA A 10 -69.28 38.75 -39.41
N ARG A 11 -68.01 38.32 -39.31
CA ARG A 11 -67.64 37.13 -38.54
C ARG A 11 -66.76 37.53 -37.36
N ILE A 12 -67.36 37.41 -36.19
CA ILE A 12 -66.73 37.42 -34.87
C ILE A 12 -65.75 36.24 -34.80
N GLY A 13 -64.49 36.52 -34.45
CA GLY A 13 -63.43 35.52 -34.34
C GLY A 13 -63.62 34.53 -33.18
N PRO A 14 -63.04 33.32 -33.27
CA PRO A 14 -63.22 32.27 -32.27
C PRO A 14 -62.45 32.56 -30.96
N ALA A 15 -63.03 32.09 -29.86
CA ALA A 15 -62.57 32.20 -28.48
C ALA A 15 -61.16 31.60 -28.25
N ARG A 16 -60.37 32.25 -27.38
CA ARG A 16 -59.08 31.74 -26.88
C ARG A 16 -59.25 30.39 -26.16
N PRO A 17 -58.44 29.36 -26.44
CA PRO A 17 -58.48 28.12 -25.68
C PRO A 17 -57.91 28.32 -24.27
N GLY A 18 -58.65 27.87 -23.26
CA GLY A 18 -58.26 27.93 -21.86
C GLY A 18 -56.99 27.10 -21.58
N ARG A 19 -56.06 27.66 -20.78
CA ARG A 19 -54.90 26.93 -20.26
C ARG A 19 -55.39 25.75 -19.43
N LYS A 20 -55.21 24.52 -19.94
CA LYS A 20 -55.39 23.30 -19.15
C LYS A 20 -54.43 23.35 -17.96
N ARG A 21 -54.97 23.25 -16.73
CA ARG A 21 -54.15 23.03 -15.53
C ARG A 21 -53.37 21.73 -15.70
N PRO A 22 -52.08 21.67 -15.38
CA PRO A 22 -51.30 20.44 -15.51
C PRO A 22 -51.93 19.35 -14.65
N ASP A 23 -52.06 18.16 -15.23
CA ASP A 23 -52.59 16.97 -14.58
C ASP A 23 -51.72 16.64 -13.36
N ALA A 24 -52.31 16.71 -12.16
CA ALA A 24 -51.63 16.43 -10.90
C ALA A 24 -51.01 15.02 -10.90
N GLY A 25 -51.61 14.07 -11.63
CA GLY A 25 -51.06 12.73 -11.81
C GLY A 25 -49.78 12.69 -12.64
N ALA A 26 -49.64 13.61 -13.61
CA ALA A 26 -48.42 13.73 -14.41
C ALA A 26 -47.26 14.31 -13.58
N LEU A 27 -47.56 15.29 -12.72
CA LEU A 27 -46.58 15.89 -11.80
C LEU A 27 -46.10 14.89 -10.75
N LEU A 28 -47.00 14.08 -10.19
CA LEU A 28 -46.62 13.00 -9.25
C LEU A 28 -45.75 11.92 -9.89
N ARG A 29 -46.03 11.54 -11.15
CA ARG A 29 -45.20 10.56 -11.89
C ARG A 29 -43.82 11.12 -12.25
N LEU A 30 -43.74 12.42 -12.55
CA LEU A 30 -42.47 13.13 -12.76
C LEU A 30 -41.65 13.20 -11.47
N ALA A 31 -42.28 13.53 -10.34
CA ALA A 31 -41.63 13.56 -9.04
C ALA A 31 -41.15 12.15 -8.61
N ALA A 32 -41.97 11.12 -8.79
CA ALA A 32 -41.58 9.74 -8.50
C ALA A 32 -40.40 9.27 -9.37
N ARG A 33 -40.41 9.59 -10.67
CA ARG A 33 -39.29 9.30 -11.58
C ARG A 33 -38.03 10.07 -11.18
N ALA A 34 -38.15 11.34 -10.80
CA ALA A 34 -37.03 12.14 -10.32
C ALA A 34 -36.43 11.55 -9.04
N CYS A 35 -37.24 11.10 -8.08
CA CYS A 35 -36.76 10.43 -6.87
C CYS A 35 -36.05 9.10 -7.17
N VAL A 36 -36.57 8.29 -8.08
CA VAL A 36 -35.92 7.03 -8.51
C VAL A 36 -34.59 7.31 -9.20
N TRP A 37 -34.53 8.32 -10.07
CA TRP A 37 -33.28 8.74 -10.71
C TRP A 37 -32.28 9.30 -9.70
N LEU A 38 -32.74 10.09 -8.72
CA LEU A 38 -31.88 10.61 -7.65
C LEU A 38 -31.33 9.48 -6.79
N ALA A 39 -32.16 8.51 -6.41
CA ALA A 39 -31.75 7.32 -5.65
C ALA A 39 -30.79 6.43 -6.45
N ALA A 40 -31.02 6.27 -7.76
CA ALA A 40 -30.13 5.53 -8.64
C ALA A 40 -28.79 6.25 -8.81
N MET A 41 -28.77 7.58 -8.95
CA MET A 41 -27.53 8.36 -8.99
C MET A 41 -26.80 8.37 -7.65
N LEU A 42 -27.52 8.41 -6.52
CA LEU A 42 -26.93 8.28 -5.19
C LEU A 42 -26.31 6.89 -5.01
N ALA A 43 -27.01 5.83 -5.42
CA ALA A 43 -26.50 4.47 -5.39
C ALA A 43 -25.29 4.33 -6.32
N LEU A 44 -25.33 4.89 -7.53
CA LEU A 44 -24.19 4.87 -8.46
C LEU A 44 -22.99 5.65 -7.90
N ALA A 45 -23.21 6.79 -7.23
CA ALA A 45 -22.17 7.57 -6.57
C ALA A 45 -21.60 6.84 -5.34
N LEU A 46 -22.43 6.13 -4.58
CA LEU A 46 -22.00 5.27 -3.46
C LEU A 46 -21.23 4.03 -3.95
N PHE A 47 -21.50 3.53 -5.16
CA PHE A 47 -20.74 2.42 -5.78
C PHE A 47 -19.49 2.89 -6.54
N ALA A 48 -19.48 4.11 -7.09
CA ALA A 48 -18.35 4.71 -7.78
C ALA A 48 -17.33 5.33 -6.81
N ALA A 49 -17.76 5.79 -5.64
CA ALA A 49 -16.88 6.15 -4.53
C ALA A 49 -16.45 4.90 -3.77
N ARG A 50 -15.74 4.00 -4.45
CA ARG A 50 -14.78 3.18 -3.70
C ARG A 50 -13.74 4.16 -3.15
N PRO A 51 -13.36 4.09 -1.87
CA PRO A 51 -12.16 4.79 -1.45
C PRO A 51 -11.03 4.26 -2.33
N ALA A 52 -10.46 5.13 -3.15
CA ALA A 52 -9.13 4.94 -3.71
C ALA A 52 -8.14 5.06 -2.54
N MET A 53 -8.18 4.07 -1.66
CA MET A 53 -7.28 3.87 -0.53
C MET A 53 -6.98 2.37 -0.52
N ALA A 54 -6.45 1.88 -1.63
CA ALA A 54 -5.69 0.65 -1.62
C ALA A 54 -4.23 1.09 -1.72
N GLN A 55 -3.68 1.59 -0.60
CA GLN A 55 -2.24 1.58 -0.42
C GLN A 55 -1.84 0.09 -0.49
N SER A 56 -1.38 -0.37 -1.65
CA SER A 56 -0.98 -1.77 -1.79
C SER A 56 0.37 -1.90 -1.11
N ILE A 57 0.41 -2.56 0.05
CA ILE A 57 1.66 -3.02 0.64
C ILE A 57 2.39 -3.85 -0.43
N LEU A 58 3.61 -3.46 -0.78
CA LEU A 58 4.45 -4.21 -1.69
C LEU A 58 5.33 -5.15 -0.88
N ARG A 59 5.04 -6.44 -0.96
CA ARG A 59 5.85 -7.47 -0.33
C ARG A 59 6.83 -8.03 -1.35
N ASP A 60 8.10 -7.91 -1.05
CA ASP A 60 9.20 -8.35 -1.92
C ASP A 60 10.37 -8.82 -1.06
N ALA A 61 10.89 -10.01 -1.34
CA ALA A 61 11.88 -10.66 -0.48
C ALA A 61 13.17 -9.85 -0.34
N GLU A 62 13.66 -9.33 -1.47
CA GLU A 62 14.88 -8.54 -1.53
C GLU A 62 14.74 -7.18 -0.86
N THR A 63 13.62 -6.49 -1.13
CA THR A 63 13.33 -5.18 -0.53
C THR A 63 13.14 -5.29 0.98
N GLU A 64 12.40 -6.29 1.46
CA GLU A 64 12.19 -6.54 2.90
C GLU A 64 13.53 -6.83 3.60
N GLU A 65 14.41 -7.67 3.01
CA GLU A 65 15.72 -7.96 3.61
C GLU A 65 16.68 -6.75 3.55
N LEU A 66 16.66 -5.98 2.46
CA LEU A 66 17.41 -4.72 2.38
C LEU A 66 16.99 -3.76 3.48
N PHE A 67 15.68 -3.57 3.67
CA PHE A 67 15.18 -2.67 4.69
C PHE A 67 15.55 -3.10 6.09
N LYS A 68 15.42 -4.39 6.39
CA LYS A 68 15.85 -4.98 7.65
C LYS A 68 17.33 -4.71 7.93
N ASP A 69 18.20 -4.92 6.95
CA ASP A 69 19.65 -4.69 7.12
C ASP A 69 19.99 -3.18 7.22
N MET A 70 19.30 -2.34 6.46
CA MET A 70 19.47 -0.88 6.52
C MET A 70 19.03 -0.28 7.86
N SER A 71 17.97 -0.83 8.46
CA SER A 71 17.34 -0.30 9.66
C SER A 71 17.87 -0.91 10.95
N ALA A 72 18.38 -2.15 10.95
CA ALA A 72 18.77 -2.84 12.18
C ALA A 72 19.72 -2.03 13.08
N PRO A 73 20.82 -1.43 12.59
CA PRO A 73 21.70 -0.63 13.44
C PRO A 73 21.02 0.63 14.01
N LEU A 74 20.08 1.21 13.27
CA LEU A 74 19.31 2.38 13.71
C LEU A 74 18.29 2.01 14.77
N ILE A 75 17.63 0.86 14.61
CA ILE A 75 16.65 0.32 15.56
C ILE A 75 17.37 -0.01 16.89
N GLU A 76 18.54 -0.66 16.82
CA GLU A 76 19.38 -0.92 18.00
C GLU A 76 19.82 0.38 18.68
N ALA A 77 20.28 1.38 17.90
CA ALA A 77 20.66 2.68 18.43
C ALA A 77 19.48 3.45 19.05
N ALA A 78 18.25 3.16 18.62
CA ALA A 78 17.01 3.68 19.21
C ALA A 78 16.59 2.96 20.50
N GLY A 79 17.32 1.92 20.91
CA GLY A 79 17.00 1.09 22.09
C GLY A 79 15.81 0.16 21.87
N LEU A 80 15.51 -0.14 20.61
CA LEU A 80 14.46 -1.06 20.20
C LEU A 80 15.08 -2.38 19.71
N GLU A 81 14.30 -3.45 19.76
CA GLU A 81 14.70 -4.74 19.20
C GLU A 81 14.41 -4.76 17.69
N PRO A 82 15.40 -5.05 16.81
CA PRO A 82 15.21 -5.10 15.36
C PRO A 82 14.04 -5.98 14.91
N GLY A 83 13.80 -7.09 15.60
CA GLY A 83 12.70 -8.01 15.29
C GLY A 83 11.29 -7.49 15.63
N ASN A 84 11.18 -6.34 16.31
CA ASN A 84 9.92 -5.74 16.71
C ASN A 84 9.55 -4.49 15.90
N VAL A 85 10.43 -4.04 14.99
CA VAL A 85 10.16 -2.88 14.14
C VAL A 85 10.08 -3.30 12.68
N ASP A 86 8.89 -3.19 12.10
CA ASP A 86 8.66 -3.50 10.70
C ASP A 86 8.94 -2.29 9.81
N ILE A 87 9.65 -2.48 8.71
CA ILE A 87 9.78 -1.48 7.64
C ILE A 87 8.99 -1.97 6.43
N VAL A 88 7.90 -1.28 6.12
CA VAL A 88 6.88 -1.74 5.16
C VAL A 88 6.90 -0.86 3.92
N MET A 89 7.06 -1.48 2.75
CA MET A 89 6.95 -0.77 1.47
C MET A 89 5.49 -0.56 1.08
N VAL A 90 5.16 0.67 0.68
CA VAL A 90 3.85 1.05 0.14
C VAL A 90 4.01 1.39 -1.34
N GLY A 91 3.20 0.77 -2.20
CA GLY A 91 3.26 0.93 -3.66
C GLY A 91 2.71 2.24 -4.21
N GLU A 92 2.93 3.34 -3.48
CA GLU A 92 2.53 4.68 -3.85
C GLU A 92 3.71 5.42 -4.49
N ASN A 93 3.43 6.14 -5.59
CA ASN A 93 4.44 6.93 -6.30
C ASN A 93 4.75 8.26 -5.62
N SER A 94 3.98 8.67 -4.61
CA SER A 94 4.27 9.88 -3.85
C SER A 94 5.48 9.68 -2.94
N VAL A 95 6.25 10.75 -2.73
CA VAL A 95 7.32 10.75 -1.74
C VAL A 95 6.68 10.83 -0.35
N ASN A 96 6.82 9.78 0.45
CA ASN A 96 6.40 9.77 1.83
C ASN A 96 7.07 8.67 2.66
N ALA A 97 7.16 8.92 3.97
CA ALA A 97 7.30 7.89 4.98
C ALA A 97 6.44 8.28 6.18
N PHE A 98 6.02 7.31 6.99
CA PHE A 98 5.28 7.57 8.22
C PHE A 98 5.31 6.36 9.15
N VAL A 99 4.99 6.58 10.42
CA VAL A 99 4.80 5.51 11.40
C VAL A 99 3.32 5.26 11.65
N ALA A 100 2.92 3.99 11.72
CA ALA A 100 1.59 3.60 12.17
C ALA A 100 1.59 2.27 12.93
N GLY A 101 0.56 2.04 13.74
CA GLY A 101 0.36 0.73 14.38
C GLY A 101 1.36 0.37 15.50
N GLY A 102 2.10 1.35 16.04
CA GLY A 102 3.03 1.18 17.15
C GLY A 102 4.49 1.18 16.70
N GLN A 103 4.95 0.08 16.11
CA GLN A 103 6.36 -0.13 15.74
C GLN A 103 6.51 -0.54 14.27
N ALA A 104 5.84 0.17 13.35
CA ALA A 104 6.02 -0.04 11.92
C ALA A 104 6.24 1.29 11.20
N VAL A 105 7.31 1.34 10.40
CA VAL A 105 7.65 2.45 9.51
C VAL A 105 7.19 2.08 8.10
N TYR A 106 6.35 2.91 7.50
CA TYR A 106 5.86 2.75 6.14
C TYR A 106 6.63 3.69 5.23
N ILE A 107 7.18 3.15 4.15
CA ILE A 107 7.95 3.91 3.16
C ILE A 107 7.25 3.78 1.81
N HIS A 108 6.94 4.90 1.17
CA HIS A 108 6.38 4.87 -0.18
C HIS A 108 7.46 4.58 -1.22
N ALA A 109 7.10 3.85 -2.29
CA ALA A 109 8.01 3.56 -3.39
C ALA A 109 8.53 4.83 -4.08
N GLY A 110 7.74 5.91 -4.11
CA GLY A 110 8.18 7.23 -4.59
C GLY A 110 9.38 7.78 -3.82
N LEU A 111 9.48 7.53 -2.51
CA LEU A 111 10.64 7.93 -1.71
C LEU A 111 11.92 7.24 -2.17
N ILE A 112 11.85 5.92 -2.43
CA ILE A 112 12.98 5.15 -2.97
C ILE A 112 13.34 5.62 -4.38
N GLY A 113 12.34 5.97 -5.19
CA GLY A 113 12.55 6.54 -6.53
C GLY A 113 13.34 7.84 -6.51
N GLU A 114 13.10 8.71 -5.53
CA GLU A 114 13.77 10.00 -5.40
C GLU A 114 15.12 9.93 -4.67
N ALA A 115 15.30 9.04 -3.70
CA ALA A 115 16.54 8.92 -2.95
C ALA A 115 17.75 8.56 -3.84
N ASP A 116 18.87 9.27 -3.72
CA ASP A 116 20.06 9.05 -4.56
C ASP A 116 20.94 7.91 -4.07
N ASN A 117 20.89 7.61 -2.77
CA ASN A 117 21.75 6.64 -2.11
C ASN A 117 21.05 6.07 -0.87
N ALA A 118 21.58 4.97 -0.34
CA ALA A 118 20.99 4.28 0.80
C ALA A 118 20.98 5.14 2.08
N LEU A 119 21.99 6.00 2.25
CA LEU A 119 22.15 6.87 3.41
C LEU A 119 20.99 7.87 3.54
N GLN A 120 20.44 8.34 2.42
CA GLN A 120 19.25 9.21 2.41
C GLN A 120 18.02 8.49 2.98
N VAL A 121 17.79 7.23 2.59
CA VAL A 121 16.69 6.41 3.12
C VAL A 121 16.92 6.07 4.59
N GLN A 122 18.16 5.76 4.99
CA GLN A 122 18.52 5.54 6.40
C GLN A 122 18.28 6.79 7.27
N GLY A 123 18.54 7.98 6.73
CA GLY A 123 18.21 9.25 7.38
C GLY A 123 16.70 9.41 7.62
N VAL A 124 15.88 9.03 6.65
CA VAL A 124 14.41 9.01 6.80
C VAL A 124 13.98 7.97 7.84
N ILE A 125 14.51 6.75 7.79
CA ILE A 125 14.21 5.71 8.78
C ILE A 125 14.57 6.18 10.19
N ALA A 126 15.73 6.82 10.37
CA ALA A 126 16.14 7.36 11.67
C ALA A 126 15.17 8.43 12.18
N HIS A 127 14.66 9.31 11.30
CA HIS A 127 13.63 10.30 11.63
C HIS A 127 12.32 9.63 12.06
N GLU A 128 11.84 8.64 11.31
CA GLU A 128 10.62 7.89 11.65
C GLU A 128 10.75 7.11 12.97
N LEU A 129 11.93 6.53 13.25
CA LEU A 129 12.22 5.93 14.56
C LEU A 129 12.12 6.97 15.69
N GLY A 130 12.51 8.23 15.43
CA GLY A 130 12.32 9.35 16.37
C GLY A 130 10.84 9.62 16.68
N HIS A 131 9.93 9.42 15.71
CA HIS A 131 8.49 9.48 15.97
C HIS A 131 8.00 8.30 16.82
N ILE A 132 8.52 7.09 16.60
CA ILE A 132 8.21 5.89 17.41
C ILE A 132 8.60 6.11 18.87
N THR A 133 9.87 6.42 19.13
CA THR A 133 10.42 6.57 20.48
C THR A 133 9.90 7.81 21.19
N GLY A 134 9.60 8.88 20.45
CA GLY A 134 8.98 10.10 20.96
C GLY A 134 7.51 9.93 21.37
N GLY A 135 6.88 8.80 21.09
CA GLY A 135 5.47 8.55 21.40
C GLY A 135 4.51 9.49 20.66
N HIS A 136 4.96 10.09 19.54
CA HIS A 136 4.15 10.99 18.72
C HIS A 136 3.17 10.22 17.82
N VAL A 137 3.33 8.89 17.73
CA VAL A 137 2.44 7.99 16.98
C VAL A 137 1.12 7.89 17.71
N ILE A 138 0.09 8.56 17.19
CA ILE A 138 -1.26 8.40 17.70
C ILE A 138 -1.72 6.98 17.38
N GLY A 139 -2.06 6.18 18.40
CA GLY A 139 -2.67 4.88 18.19
C GLY A 139 -3.96 5.01 17.38
N ILE A 140 -4.24 4.07 16.47
CA ILE A 140 -5.45 4.10 15.61
C ILE A 140 -6.74 4.28 16.45
N GLY A 141 -6.76 3.80 17.70
CA GLY A 141 -7.85 4.01 18.66
C GLY A 141 -7.98 5.43 19.23
N ASP A 142 -6.86 6.09 19.54
CA ASP A 142 -6.83 7.45 20.11
C ASP A 142 -7.12 8.52 19.04
N GLY A 143 -6.67 8.26 17.81
CA GLY A 143 -6.95 9.11 16.64
C GLY A 143 -8.40 9.06 16.21
N ALA A 144 -9.04 7.89 16.32
CA ALA A 144 -10.45 7.71 16.00
C ALA A 144 -11.36 8.53 16.92
N ALA A 145 -11.06 8.65 18.22
CA ALA A 145 -11.86 9.43 19.15
C ALA A 145 -11.85 10.94 18.83
N ALA A 146 -10.68 11.48 18.45
CA ALA A 146 -10.54 12.89 18.05
C ALA A 146 -11.13 13.16 16.66
N ALA A 147 -10.91 12.26 15.70
CA ALA A 147 -11.47 12.34 14.35
C ALA A 147 -13.00 12.25 14.36
N THR A 148 -13.58 11.40 15.22
CA THR A 148 -15.04 11.28 15.38
C THR A 148 -15.67 12.60 15.84
N ASN A 149 -15.03 13.33 16.76
CA ASN A 149 -15.52 14.64 17.21
C ASN A 149 -15.46 15.71 16.10
N ILE A 150 -14.40 15.70 15.29
CA ILE A 150 -14.24 16.62 14.14
C ILE A 150 -15.25 16.27 13.03
N SER A 151 -15.47 14.99 12.74
CA SER A 151 -16.44 14.51 11.75
C SER A 151 -17.88 14.83 12.16
N ILE A 152 -18.25 14.66 13.42
CA ILE A 152 -19.59 14.99 13.95
C ILE A 152 -19.84 16.51 13.89
N LEU A 153 -18.87 17.33 14.30
CA LEU A 153 -19.01 18.78 14.25
C LEU A 153 -19.12 19.29 12.80
N SER A 154 -18.37 18.69 11.87
CA SER A 154 -18.41 19.01 10.44
C SER A 154 -19.71 18.56 9.78
N LEU A 155 -20.29 17.43 10.21
CA LEU A 155 -21.60 16.96 9.78
C LEU A 155 -22.70 17.94 10.21
N LEU A 156 -22.65 18.44 11.45
CA LEU A 156 -23.60 19.44 11.98
C LEU A 156 -23.52 20.77 11.23
N LEU A 157 -22.31 21.25 10.93
CA LEU A 157 -22.09 22.44 10.10
C LEU A 157 -22.54 22.23 8.65
N GLY A 158 -22.37 21.03 8.11
CA GLY A 158 -22.84 20.63 6.77
C GLY A 158 -24.36 20.61 6.64
N VAL A 159 -25.07 20.12 7.65
CA VAL A 159 -26.54 20.19 7.73
C VAL A 159 -27.02 21.65 7.73
N ALA A 160 -26.32 22.54 8.44
CA ALA A 160 -26.62 23.97 8.43
C ALA A 160 -26.34 24.64 7.07
N ALA A 161 -25.26 24.26 6.37
CA ALA A 161 -24.91 24.79 5.04
C ALA A 161 -25.81 24.26 3.92
N ALA A 162 -26.23 23.00 3.99
CA ALA A 162 -27.20 22.40 3.06
C ALA A 162 -28.59 23.03 3.22
N ALA A 163 -28.98 23.38 4.45
CA ALA A 163 -30.21 24.14 4.72
C ALA A 163 -30.19 25.57 4.16
N ALA A 164 -28.99 26.14 3.89
CA ALA A 164 -28.80 27.47 3.33
C ALA A 164 -28.72 27.50 1.78
N GLY A 165 -28.99 26.38 1.09
CA GLY A 165 -29.05 26.33 -0.38
C GLY A 165 -27.74 25.97 -1.09
N GLY A 166 -26.73 25.48 -0.36
CA GLY A 166 -25.51 24.94 -0.97
C GLY A 166 -25.74 23.57 -1.60
N GLY A 167 -25.98 23.52 -2.92
CA GLY A 167 -26.06 22.28 -3.70
C GLY A 167 -24.73 21.50 -3.77
N ALA A 168 -24.49 20.76 -4.87
CA ALA A 168 -23.29 19.92 -5.07
C ALA A 168 -21.94 20.63 -4.78
N ALA A 169 -21.87 21.96 -4.90
CA ALA A 169 -20.72 22.77 -4.49
C ALA A 169 -20.45 22.74 -2.98
N GLY A 170 -21.50 22.71 -2.14
CA GLY A 170 -21.39 22.56 -0.68
C GLY A 170 -20.83 21.19 -0.28
N MET A 171 -21.27 20.12 -0.96
CA MET A 171 -20.73 18.76 -0.76
C MET A 171 -19.25 18.64 -1.16
N GLY A 172 -18.84 19.29 -2.26
CA GLY A 172 -17.43 19.33 -2.67
C GLY A 172 -16.52 20.10 -1.72
N VAL A 173 -17.00 21.25 -1.21
CA VAL A 173 -16.28 22.03 -0.18
C VAL A 173 -16.21 21.28 1.15
N MET A 174 -17.24 20.49 1.50
CA MET A 174 -17.22 19.65 2.70
C MET A 174 -16.22 18.51 2.60
N ALA A 175 -16.18 17.78 1.48
CA ALA A 175 -15.21 16.72 1.26
C ALA A 175 -13.76 17.27 1.27
N ALA A 176 -13.54 18.43 0.63
CA ALA A 176 -12.26 19.12 0.68
C ALA A 176 -11.91 19.60 2.11
N GLY A 177 -12.89 20.12 2.86
CA GLY A 177 -12.72 20.54 4.25
C GLY A 177 -12.39 19.38 5.20
N GLN A 178 -13.03 18.22 5.01
CA GLN A 178 -12.72 17.00 5.77
C GLN A 178 -11.32 16.48 5.45
N GLN A 179 -10.93 16.45 4.17
CA GLN A 179 -9.59 16.03 3.76
C GLN A 179 -8.51 16.98 4.30
N ALA A 180 -8.76 18.29 4.26
CA ALA A 180 -7.86 19.29 4.83
C ALA A 180 -7.76 19.20 6.36
N ALA A 181 -8.89 18.98 7.05
CA ALA A 181 -8.92 18.79 8.49
C ALA A 181 -8.19 17.50 8.92
N MET A 182 -8.39 16.40 8.18
CA MET A 182 -7.69 15.14 8.40
C MET A 182 -6.19 15.29 8.15
N GLY A 183 -5.79 15.93 7.05
CA GLY A 183 -4.39 16.21 6.74
C GLY A 183 -3.70 17.05 7.82
N LYS A 184 -4.40 18.02 8.41
CA LYS A 184 -3.88 18.84 9.53
C LYS A 184 -3.82 18.07 10.85
N PHE A 185 -4.73 17.11 11.06
CA PHE A 185 -4.73 16.24 12.24
C PHE A 185 -3.57 15.23 12.20
N LEU A 186 -3.23 14.73 11.01
CA LEU A 186 -2.13 13.81 10.79
C LEU A 186 -0.76 14.51 10.70
N ALA A 187 -0.73 15.84 10.64
CA ALA A 187 0.50 16.62 10.56
C ALA A 187 1.17 16.75 11.93
N PHE A 188 2.47 16.47 12.00
CA PHE A 188 3.25 16.69 13.21
C PHE A 188 3.50 18.19 13.46
N THR A 189 3.55 18.55 14.75
CA THR A 189 3.93 19.91 15.16
C THR A 189 5.43 20.13 14.94
N ARG A 190 5.84 21.40 14.77
CA ARG A 190 7.27 21.74 14.65
C ARG A 190 8.12 21.23 15.81
N GLY A 191 7.57 21.19 17.03
CA GLY A 191 8.27 20.66 18.20
C GLY A 191 8.47 19.14 18.12
N GLN A 192 7.45 18.40 17.65
CA GLN A 192 7.55 16.95 17.42
C GLN A 192 8.58 16.62 16.34
N GLU A 193 8.58 17.39 15.26
CA GLU A 193 9.53 17.27 14.16
C GLU A 193 10.97 17.53 14.61
N SER A 194 11.22 18.62 15.35
CA SER A 194 12.56 18.90 15.91
C SER A 194 13.03 17.85 16.92
N ALA A 195 12.11 17.25 17.69
CA ALA A 195 12.44 16.15 18.58
C ALA A 195 12.80 14.88 17.79
N ALA A 196 12.04 14.56 16.74
CA ALA A 196 12.32 13.42 15.85
C ALA A 196 13.64 13.60 15.09
N ASP A 197 13.95 14.81 14.60
CA ASP A 197 15.24 15.15 13.98
C ASP A 197 16.42 14.87 14.90
N LEU A 198 16.36 15.37 16.14
CA LEU A 198 17.44 15.24 17.11
C LEU A 198 17.59 13.79 17.59
N ALA A 199 16.48 13.07 17.75
CA ALA A 199 16.50 11.64 18.06
C ALA A 199 17.11 10.83 16.89
N GLY A 200 16.67 11.08 15.66
CA GLY A 200 17.23 10.47 14.46
C GLY A 200 18.72 10.75 14.32
N ALA A 201 19.16 11.97 14.65
CA ALA A 201 20.58 12.29 14.66
C ALA A 201 21.38 11.50 15.70
N GLN A 202 20.81 11.29 16.89
CA GLN A 202 21.40 10.41 17.91
C GLN A 202 21.45 8.95 17.45
N TYR A 203 20.44 8.47 16.71
CA TYR A 203 20.41 7.08 16.20
C TYR A 203 21.44 6.85 15.10
N LEU A 204 21.58 7.81 14.18
CA LEU A 204 22.64 7.78 13.17
C LEU A 204 24.03 7.79 13.82
N ALA A 205 24.25 8.66 14.81
CA ALA A 205 25.50 8.70 15.58
C ALA A 205 25.77 7.38 16.32
N GLY A 206 24.76 6.83 17.01
CA GLY A 206 24.84 5.57 17.73
C GLY A 206 25.12 4.36 16.83
N ALA A 207 24.55 4.36 15.63
CA ALA A 207 24.82 3.38 14.58
C ALA A 207 26.17 3.61 13.87
N GLY A 208 26.87 4.70 14.18
CA GLY A 208 28.10 5.09 13.51
C GLY A 208 27.93 5.43 12.03
N MET A 209 26.74 5.91 11.64
CA MET A 209 26.36 6.27 10.28
C MET A 209 26.46 7.79 10.05
N SER A 210 26.83 8.20 8.84
CA SER A 210 26.89 9.63 8.51
C SER A 210 25.49 10.23 8.42
N GLY A 211 25.28 11.37 9.07
CA GLY A 211 24.06 12.17 8.94
C GLY A 211 23.94 12.93 7.62
N ARG A 212 24.92 12.85 6.72
CA ARG A 212 24.93 13.60 5.46
C ARG A 212 23.73 13.27 4.57
N GLY A 213 23.31 12.00 4.56
CA GLY A 213 22.15 11.54 3.78
C GLY A 213 20.84 12.19 4.24
N SER A 214 20.68 12.44 5.54
CA SER A 214 19.52 13.15 6.07
C SER A 214 19.45 14.58 5.51
N ILE A 215 20.56 15.33 5.53
CA ILE A 215 20.63 16.70 4.98
C ILE A 215 20.42 16.70 3.46
N GLU A 216 21.12 15.83 2.72
CA GLU A 216 20.98 15.73 1.27
C GLU A 216 19.53 15.44 0.86
N PHE A 217 18.84 14.57 1.61
CA PHE A 217 17.44 14.26 1.33
C PHE A 217 16.52 15.45 1.67
N PHE A 218 16.74 16.16 2.78
CA PHE A 218 15.99 17.39 3.09
C PHE A 218 16.16 18.47 2.02
N GLU A 219 17.36 18.65 1.48
CA GLU A 219 17.62 19.58 0.37
C GLU A 219 16.90 19.13 -0.90
N LYS A 220 16.92 17.83 -1.20
CA LYS A 220 16.20 17.25 -2.35
C LYS A 220 14.70 17.48 -2.23
N LEU A 221 14.12 17.25 -1.06
CA LEU A 221 12.71 17.57 -0.79
C LEU A 221 12.46 19.05 -1.11
N GLN A 222 13.22 19.98 -0.52
CA GLN A 222 13.03 21.41 -0.80
C GLN A 222 13.11 21.76 -2.30
N GLN A 223 13.98 21.10 -3.05
CA GLN A 223 14.05 21.26 -4.50
C GLN A 223 12.79 20.73 -5.20
N LEU A 224 12.27 19.57 -4.79
CA LEU A 224 11.02 19.01 -5.29
C LEU A 224 9.85 19.99 -5.07
N GLU A 225 9.73 20.54 -3.86
CA GLU A 225 8.72 21.55 -3.52
C GLU A 225 8.86 22.81 -4.36
N HIS A 226 10.08 23.33 -4.51
CA HIS A 226 10.33 24.51 -5.32
C HIS A 226 9.96 24.29 -6.79
N ARG A 227 10.27 23.10 -7.34
CA ARG A 227 9.91 22.72 -8.72
C ARG A 227 8.40 22.54 -8.88
N ALA A 228 7.70 22.03 -7.87
CA ALA A 228 6.25 21.84 -7.89
C ALA A 228 5.49 23.19 -7.87
N GLY A 229 6.06 24.23 -7.27
CA GLY A 229 5.50 25.60 -7.26
C GLY A 229 4.10 25.69 -6.62
N TYR A 230 3.26 26.63 -7.09
CA TYR A 230 1.85 26.77 -6.68
C TYR A 230 0.92 25.63 -7.15
N PHE A 231 1.43 24.70 -7.97
CA PHE A 231 0.73 23.53 -8.47
C PHE A 231 1.29 22.24 -7.86
N ALA A 232 1.71 22.28 -6.59
CA ALA A 232 1.86 21.07 -5.80
C ALA A 232 0.61 20.23 -6.04
N ARG A 233 0.78 19.10 -6.75
CA ARG A 233 -0.33 18.18 -6.98
C ARG A 233 -0.85 17.84 -5.60
N SER A 234 -2.13 17.51 -5.49
CA SER A 234 -2.75 17.10 -4.22
C SER A 234 -2.08 15.89 -3.54
N GLU A 235 -1.01 15.36 -4.14
CA GLU A 235 -0.30 14.09 -3.95
C GLU A 235 1.06 14.24 -3.20
N ASP A 236 1.61 15.45 -3.00
CA ASP A 236 2.85 15.64 -2.23
C ASP A 236 2.58 15.54 -0.72
N THR A 237 2.57 14.30 -0.22
CA THR A 237 2.15 13.93 1.14
C THR A 237 3.18 14.26 2.22
N PHE A 238 4.49 14.13 1.94
CA PHE A 238 5.54 14.27 2.97
C PHE A 238 5.52 15.64 3.66
N TYR A 239 5.30 16.72 2.90
CA TYR A 239 5.25 18.09 3.45
C TYR A 239 4.04 18.36 4.34
N ARG A 240 2.94 17.66 4.07
CA ARG A 240 1.72 17.79 4.85
C ARG A 240 1.87 17.11 6.19
N THR A 241 2.60 16.00 6.24
CA THR A 241 2.86 15.24 7.46
C THR A 241 4.07 15.76 8.24
N HIS A 242 5.13 16.20 7.54
CA HIS A 242 6.40 16.69 8.08
C HIS A 242 6.74 18.10 7.59
N PRO A 243 6.24 19.17 8.24
CA PRO A 243 6.56 20.54 7.84
C PRO A 243 8.07 20.84 7.94
N LEU A 244 8.71 21.06 6.79
CA LEU A 244 10.13 21.42 6.71
C LEU A 244 10.36 22.90 7.08
N SER A 245 11.45 23.19 7.78
CA SER A 245 11.91 24.57 8.03
C SER A 245 13.42 24.69 7.87
N ARG A 246 13.88 25.87 7.45
CA ARG A 246 15.33 26.17 7.37
C ARG A 246 16.02 26.01 8.72
N ASP A 247 15.33 26.35 9.81
CA ASP A 247 15.87 26.25 11.18
C ASP A 247 16.17 24.80 11.57
N ARG A 248 15.33 23.84 11.16
CA ARG A 248 15.57 22.41 11.39
C ARG A 248 16.83 21.93 10.68
N ILE A 249 16.99 22.30 9.42
CA ILE A 249 18.15 21.92 8.60
C ILE A 249 19.43 22.51 9.18
N GLN A 250 19.45 23.79 9.53
CA GLN A 250 20.61 24.42 10.15
C GLN A 250 20.99 23.77 11.49
N THR A 251 19.97 23.36 12.29
CA THR A 251 20.19 22.64 13.54
C THR A 251 20.84 21.29 13.28
N LEU A 252 20.29 20.52 12.33
CA LEU A 252 20.82 19.21 11.96
C LEU A 252 22.22 19.29 11.35
N GLU A 253 22.50 20.25 10.47
CA GLU A 253 23.86 20.50 9.94
C GLU A 253 24.86 20.71 11.08
N HIS A 254 24.50 21.54 12.05
CA HIS A 254 25.35 21.82 13.20
C HIS A 254 25.62 20.57 14.06
N VAL A 255 24.62 19.69 14.21
CA VAL A 255 24.75 18.42 14.94
C VAL A 255 25.61 17.43 14.14
N TYR A 256 25.24 17.16 12.89
CA TYR A 256 25.88 16.15 12.06
C TYR A 256 27.34 16.47 11.72
N MET A 257 27.69 17.73 11.44
CA MET A 257 29.07 18.10 11.09
C MET A 257 30.08 17.91 12.23
N ARG A 258 29.59 17.80 13.49
CA ARG A 258 30.43 17.52 14.66
C ARG A 258 30.54 16.03 14.98
N ASP A 259 29.68 15.22 14.36
CA ASP A 259 29.67 13.80 14.59
C ASP A 259 30.92 13.14 13.97
N PRO A 260 31.62 12.23 14.69
CA PRO A 260 32.77 11.52 14.14
C PRO A 260 32.48 10.73 12.86
N ALA A 261 31.23 10.30 12.65
CA ALA A 261 30.80 9.57 11.47
C ALA A 261 30.46 10.48 10.28
N TRP A 262 30.53 11.82 10.38
CA TRP A 262 30.18 12.75 9.30
C TRP A 262 30.82 12.39 7.95
N ASN A 263 32.12 12.10 7.96
CA ASN A 263 32.89 11.74 6.75
C ASN A 263 32.97 10.22 6.50
N ARG A 264 32.22 9.41 7.26
CA ARG A 264 32.20 7.97 7.03
C ARG A 264 31.52 7.69 5.68
N PRO A 265 32.14 6.88 4.81
CA PRO A 265 31.53 6.51 3.55
C PRO A 265 30.30 5.62 3.78
N ASN A 266 29.38 5.62 2.82
CA ASN A 266 28.25 4.69 2.78
C ASN A 266 28.75 3.24 2.79
N ASP A 267 27.98 2.35 3.40
CA ASP A 267 28.21 0.93 3.26
C ASP A 267 28.04 0.51 1.79
N ALA A 268 29.08 -0.06 1.19
CA ALA A 268 29.13 -0.35 -0.22
C ALA A 268 28.18 -1.50 -0.63
N ASP A 269 27.94 -2.47 0.26
CA ASP A 269 27.00 -3.57 0.00
C ASP A 269 25.57 -3.06 0.02
N ILE A 270 25.21 -2.33 1.09
CA ILE A 270 23.89 -1.70 1.22
C ILE A 270 23.62 -0.74 0.06
N GLU A 271 24.61 0.05 -0.37
CA GLU A 271 24.47 0.95 -1.51
C GLU A 271 24.27 0.18 -2.84
N ALA A 272 24.95 -0.93 -3.05
CA ALA A 272 24.76 -1.77 -4.22
C ALA A 272 23.37 -2.44 -4.25
N ARG A 273 22.89 -2.90 -3.09
CA ARG A 273 21.55 -3.47 -2.92
C ARG A 273 20.45 -2.41 -3.02
N PHE A 274 20.68 -1.21 -2.50
CA PHE A 274 19.75 -0.09 -2.68
C PHE A 274 19.56 0.26 -4.15
N ARG A 275 20.65 0.40 -4.92
CA ARG A 275 20.56 0.75 -6.34
C ARG A 275 19.84 -0.32 -7.17
N ARG A 276 20.04 -1.61 -6.86
CA ARG A 276 19.31 -2.68 -7.56
C ARG A 276 17.82 -2.69 -7.20
N VAL A 277 17.48 -2.55 -5.91
CA VAL A 277 16.08 -2.52 -5.44
C VAL A 277 15.35 -1.30 -6.01
N LYS A 278 16.00 -0.14 -6.04
CA LYS A 278 15.48 1.06 -6.69
C LYS A 278 15.14 0.81 -8.17
N ALA A 279 16.02 0.17 -8.91
CA ALA A 279 15.79 -0.14 -10.32
C ALA A 279 14.71 -1.23 -10.53
N LYS A 280 14.71 -2.26 -9.68
CA LYS A 280 13.66 -3.28 -9.62
C LYS A 280 12.27 -2.68 -9.40
N LEU A 281 12.13 -1.83 -8.38
CA LEU A 281 10.88 -1.12 -8.09
C LEU A 281 10.47 -0.22 -9.25
N TYR A 282 11.41 0.49 -9.88
CA TYR A 282 11.12 1.29 -11.07
C TYR A 282 10.57 0.42 -12.21
N GLY A 283 11.22 -0.70 -12.54
CA GLY A 283 10.75 -1.61 -13.59
C GLY A 283 9.42 -2.29 -13.28
N TYR A 284 9.14 -2.55 -12.00
CA TYR A 284 7.87 -3.10 -11.54
C TYR A 284 6.72 -2.08 -11.63
N LEU A 285 6.96 -0.82 -11.20
CA LEU A 285 5.91 0.20 -11.06
C LEU A 285 5.70 1.04 -12.31
N ALA A 286 6.76 1.46 -13.00
CA ALA A 286 6.67 2.34 -14.15
C ALA A 286 6.09 1.64 -15.39
N ASP A 287 5.62 2.40 -16.36
CA ASP A 287 5.27 1.85 -17.67
C ASP A 287 6.50 1.18 -18.28
N PRO A 288 6.35 0.00 -18.94
CA PRO A 288 7.48 -0.68 -19.57
C PRO A 288 8.26 0.22 -20.54
N LYS A 289 7.58 1.11 -21.29
CA LYS A 289 8.25 2.04 -22.20
C LYS A 289 9.15 3.02 -21.46
N ASP A 290 8.68 3.57 -20.35
CA ASP A 290 9.48 4.49 -19.53
C ASP A 290 10.67 3.78 -18.90
N THR A 291 10.46 2.54 -18.46
CA THR A 291 11.54 1.67 -17.97
C THR A 291 12.62 1.43 -19.03
N LEU A 292 12.23 1.06 -20.24
CA LEU A 292 13.17 0.79 -21.34
C LEU A 292 13.89 2.05 -21.84
N ASN A 293 13.26 3.24 -21.68
CA ASN A 293 13.91 4.51 -21.97
C ASN A 293 14.91 4.92 -20.88
N HIS A 294 14.54 4.73 -19.61
CA HIS A 294 15.39 5.07 -18.47
C HIS A 294 16.59 4.11 -18.33
N TYR A 295 16.36 2.82 -18.62
CA TYR A 295 17.37 1.76 -18.60
C TYR A 295 17.56 1.16 -20.01
N PRO A 296 18.21 1.89 -20.95
CA PRO A 296 18.37 1.42 -22.32
C PRO A 296 19.23 0.14 -22.38
N VAL A 297 19.06 -0.67 -23.42
CA VAL A 297 19.80 -1.94 -23.61
C VAL A 297 21.32 -1.78 -23.67
N SER A 298 21.82 -0.57 -23.94
CA SER A 298 23.25 -0.23 -23.87
C SER A 298 23.79 -0.22 -22.44
N ASP A 299 22.92 -0.02 -21.45
CA ASP A 299 23.28 -0.14 -20.04
C ASP A 299 23.17 -1.60 -19.60
N THR A 300 24.34 -2.22 -19.46
CA THR A 300 24.48 -3.62 -19.06
C THR A 300 24.67 -3.80 -17.56
N SER A 301 24.51 -2.74 -16.76
CA SER A 301 24.62 -2.80 -15.30
C SER A 301 23.54 -3.68 -14.69
N VAL A 302 23.82 -4.24 -13.51
CA VAL A 302 22.87 -5.06 -12.75
C VAL A 302 21.53 -4.33 -12.53
N PRO A 303 21.47 -3.07 -12.05
CA PRO A 303 20.21 -2.36 -11.88
C PRO A 303 19.41 -2.24 -13.18
N ALA A 304 20.07 -1.91 -14.30
CA ALA A 304 19.41 -1.74 -15.58
C ALA A 304 18.81 -3.05 -16.11
N ARG A 305 19.55 -4.16 -16.01
CA ARG A 305 19.03 -5.49 -16.37
C ARG A 305 17.84 -5.88 -15.50
N TYR A 306 17.91 -5.59 -14.20
CA TYR A 306 16.83 -5.91 -13.26
C TYR A 306 15.54 -5.17 -13.62
N ALA A 307 15.64 -3.86 -13.86
CA ALA A 307 14.51 -3.05 -14.30
C ALA A 307 13.91 -3.54 -15.63
N ARG A 308 14.77 -3.82 -16.62
CA ARG A 308 14.33 -4.33 -17.93
C ARG A 308 13.68 -5.70 -17.85
N ALA A 309 14.17 -6.60 -16.98
CA ALA A 309 13.56 -7.90 -16.79
C ALA A 309 12.10 -7.77 -16.34
N TYR A 310 11.80 -6.89 -15.38
CA TYR A 310 10.42 -6.59 -14.98
C TYR A 310 9.62 -5.91 -16.08
N ALA A 311 10.19 -4.98 -16.83
CA ALA A 311 9.50 -4.34 -17.95
C ALA A 311 9.09 -5.36 -19.04
N TYR A 312 10.02 -6.23 -19.46
CA TYR A 312 9.73 -7.27 -20.43
C TYR A 312 8.74 -8.31 -19.90
N HIS A 313 8.83 -8.64 -18.62
CA HIS A 313 7.88 -9.53 -17.95
C HIS A 313 6.45 -8.97 -18.00
N LYS A 314 6.27 -7.68 -17.67
CA LYS A 314 4.99 -6.96 -17.77
C LYS A 314 4.42 -6.92 -19.18
N GLU A 315 5.27 -6.86 -20.21
CA GLU A 315 4.87 -6.96 -21.62
C GLU A 315 4.62 -8.40 -22.10
N ALA A 316 4.69 -9.40 -21.21
CA ALA A 316 4.64 -10.83 -21.52
C ALA A 316 5.72 -11.28 -22.54
N ARG A 317 6.84 -10.55 -22.62
CA ARG A 317 7.99 -10.86 -23.48
C ARG A 317 8.96 -11.78 -22.75
N VAL A 318 8.49 -13.00 -22.49
CA VAL A 318 9.16 -14.00 -21.63
C VAL A 318 10.62 -14.22 -22.03
N ASP A 319 10.92 -14.44 -23.32
CA ASP A 319 12.30 -14.67 -23.76
C ASP A 319 13.21 -13.45 -23.55
N ALA A 320 12.67 -12.23 -23.64
CA ALA A 320 13.43 -11.02 -23.39
C ALA A 320 13.70 -10.83 -21.90
N ALA A 321 12.70 -11.10 -21.05
CA ALA A 321 12.86 -11.09 -19.61
C ALA A 321 13.92 -12.13 -19.18
N LEU A 322 13.81 -13.38 -19.65
CA LEU A 322 14.76 -14.44 -19.32
C LEU A 322 16.18 -14.13 -19.79
N ARG A 323 16.39 -13.48 -20.94
CA ARG A 323 17.74 -13.05 -21.35
C ARG A 323 18.36 -12.04 -20.38
N GLU A 324 17.58 -11.11 -19.82
CA GLU A 324 18.10 -10.18 -18.82
C GLU A 324 18.38 -10.91 -17.50
N VAL A 325 17.50 -11.83 -17.09
CA VAL A 325 17.65 -12.64 -15.87
C VAL A 325 18.85 -13.59 -15.95
N ASP A 326 19.04 -14.28 -17.07
CA ASP A 326 20.17 -15.18 -17.28
C ASP A 326 21.50 -14.41 -17.24
N ALA A 327 21.52 -13.18 -17.75
CA ALA A 327 22.70 -12.31 -17.64
C ALA A 327 22.96 -11.87 -16.18
N LEU A 328 21.91 -11.64 -15.38
CA LEU A 328 22.03 -11.37 -13.94
C LEU A 328 22.58 -12.59 -13.18
N ILE A 329 22.02 -13.78 -13.41
CA ILE A 329 22.48 -15.03 -12.81
C ILE A 329 23.93 -15.34 -13.23
N ALA A 330 24.29 -15.11 -14.49
CA ALA A 330 25.68 -15.31 -14.93
C ALA A 330 26.68 -14.38 -14.19
N ALA A 331 26.26 -13.18 -13.81
CA ALA A 331 27.08 -12.24 -13.05
C ALA A 331 27.14 -12.58 -11.55
N ALA A 332 26.06 -13.13 -10.98
CA ALA A 332 25.99 -13.56 -9.59
C ALA A 332 25.16 -14.85 -9.45
N PRO A 333 25.77 -16.04 -9.67
CA PRO A 333 25.03 -17.31 -9.74
C PRO A 333 24.31 -17.73 -8.46
N GLN A 334 24.80 -17.25 -7.31
CA GLN A 334 24.26 -17.55 -5.99
C GLN A 334 23.41 -16.40 -5.42
N ASP A 335 23.05 -15.41 -6.23
CA ASP A 335 22.14 -14.36 -5.80
C ASP A 335 20.70 -14.91 -5.81
N PRO A 336 20.08 -15.12 -4.63
CA PRO A 336 18.78 -15.79 -4.55
C PRO A 336 17.66 -14.98 -5.20
N TYR A 337 17.79 -13.65 -5.30
CA TYR A 337 16.75 -12.78 -5.85
C TYR A 337 16.72 -12.80 -7.38
N PHE A 338 17.85 -13.12 -8.03
CA PHE A 338 17.89 -13.38 -9.47
C PHE A 338 17.32 -14.75 -9.82
N LEU A 339 17.60 -15.76 -8.98
CA LEU A 339 17.01 -17.10 -9.09
C LEU A 339 15.49 -17.05 -8.84
N GLU A 340 15.04 -16.27 -7.84
CA GLU A 340 13.64 -15.96 -7.58
C GLU A 340 12.98 -15.31 -8.81
N LEU A 341 13.58 -14.25 -9.37
CA LEU A 341 13.02 -13.58 -10.54
C LEU A 341 12.90 -14.52 -11.74
N ARG A 342 13.88 -15.41 -11.97
CA ARG A 342 13.78 -16.44 -13.01
C ARG A 342 12.57 -17.33 -12.78
N GLY A 343 12.41 -17.80 -11.54
CA GLY A 343 11.27 -18.60 -11.11
C GLY A 343 9.93 -17.89 -11.34
N GLN A 344 9.85 -16.61 -10.95
CA GLN A 344 8.67 -15.78 -11.13
C GLN A 344 8.28 -15.64 -12.61
N VAL A 345 9.23 -15.25 -13.46
CA VAL A 345 8.99 -15.08 -14.91
C VAL A 345 8.50 -16.38 -15.55
N LEU A 346 9.11 -17.52 -15.20
CA LEU A 346 8.72 -18.83 -15.73
C LEU A 346 7.35 -19.27 -15.21
N LEU A 347 7.10 -19.13 -13.91
CA LEU A 347 5.83 -19.51 -13.29
C LEU A 347 4.66 -18.73 -13.87
N GLU A 348 4.79 -17.40 -13.95
CA GLU A 348 3.75 -16.52 -14.50
C GLU A 348 3.59 -16.68 -16.03
N ALA A 349 4.62 -17.19 -16.73
CA ALA A 349 4.52 -17.61 -18.12
C ALA A 349 3.89 -19.01 -18.31
N GLY A 350 3.43 -19.67 -17.25
CA GLY A 350 2.84 -21.01 -17.32
C GLY A 350 3.86 -22.13 -17.52
N ARG A 351 5.12 -21.91 -17.12
CA ARG A 351 6.24 -22.88 -17.22
C ARG A 351 6.73 -23.29 -15.82
N PRO A 352 5.87 -23.85 -14.95
CA PRO A 352 6.20 -24.12 -13.55
C PRO A 352 7.34 -25.14 -13.38
N ASP A 353 7.43 -26.17 -14.24
CA ASP A 353 8.50 -27.18 -14.17
C ASP A 353 9.89 -26.57 -14.32
N GLU A 354 10.03 -25.61 -15.25
CA GLU A 354 11.30 -24.92 -15.49
C GLU A 354 11.66 -23.95 -14.35
N ALA A 355 10.68 -23.48 -13.60
CA ALA A 355 10.89 -22.58 -12.46
C ALA A 355 11.49 -23.31 -11.24
N LEU A 356 11.20 -24.62 -11.07
CA LEU A 356 11.49 -25.35 -9.84
C LEU A 356 12.97 -25.35 -9.46
N ALA A 357 13.88 -25.53 -10.42
CA ALA A 357 15.31 -25.60 -10.12
C ALA A 357 15.83 -24.30 -9.50
N SER A 358 15.49 -23.16 -10.10
CA SER A 358 15.92 -21.84 -9.60
C SER A 358 15.28 -21.50 -8.26
N LEU A 359 13.98 -21.82 -8.09
CA LEU A 359 13.27 -21.55 -6.85
C LEU A 359 13.74 -22.43 -5.68
N ARG A 360 14.03 -23.72 -5.93
CA ARG A 360 14.62 -24.61 -4.91
C ARG A 360 15.98 -24.07 -4.43
N GLU A 361 16.84 -23.67 -5.35
CA GLU A 361 18.14 -23.09 -5.01
C GLU A 361 18.01 -21.78 -4.22
N ALA A 362 17.10 -20.88 -4.64
CA ALA A 362 16.83 -19.64 -3.91
C ALA A 362 16.31 -19.90 -2.48
N VAL A 363 15.42 -20.88 -2.29
CA VAL A 363 14.91 -21.28 -0.97
C VAL A 363 16.01 -21.82 -0.07
N GLU A 364 16.91 -22.65 -0.59
CA GLU A 364 18.03 -23.20 0.17
C GLU A 364 19.03 -22.11 0.58
N ILE A 365 19.44 -21.24 -0.36
CA ILE A 365 20.36 -20.12 -0.08
C ILE A 365 19.81 -19.21 1.01
N THR A 366 18.52 -18.89 0.93
CA THR A 366 17.87 -17.96 1.86
C THR A 366 17.35 -18.63 3.14
N ARG A 367 17.54 -19.95 3.27
CA ARG A 367 17.05 -20.76 4.40
C ARG A 367 15.54 -20.57 4.63
N PHE A 368 14.77 -20.76 3.57
CA PHE A 368 13.31 -20.64 3.55
C PHE A 368 12.83 -19.21 3.85
N GLN A 369 13.35 -18.22 3.12
CA GLN A 369 12.72 -16.89 3.12
C GLN A 369 11.24 -17.04 2.72
N PRO A 370 10.28 -16.47 3.49
CA PRO A 370 8.87 -16.86 3.37
C PRO A 370 8.21 -16.60 2.02
N LEU A 371 8.52 -15.48 1.37
CA LEU A 371 7.97 -15.11 0.07
C LEU A 371 8.52 -16.01 -1.05
N ILE A 372 9.84 -16.27 -1.04
CA ILE A 372 10.49 -17.17 -2.01
C ILE A 372 9.98 -18.60 -1.81
N ALA A 373 9.87 -19.06 -0.56
CA ALA A 373 9.30 -20.36 -0.22
C ALA A 373 7.83 -20.47 -0.66
N THR A 374 7.05 -19.40 -0.50
CA THR A 374 5.66 -19.35 -1.00
C THR A 374 5.62 -19.47 -2.53
N MET A 375 6.53 -18.80 -3.24
CA MET A 375 6.67 -18.89 -4.70
C MET A 375 7.03 -20.31 -5.14
N LEU A 376 7.97 -20.98 -4.46
CA LEU A 376 8.30 -22.38 -4.72
C LEU A 376 7.10 -23.30 -4.49
N GLY A 377 6.38 -23.13 -3.36
CA GLY A 377 5.17 -23.89 -3.08
C GLY A 377 4.09 -23.71 -4.15
N HIS A 378 3.93 -22.48 -4.66
CA HIS A 378 3.04 -22.20 -5.79
C HIS A 378 3.49 -22.92 -7.07
N ALA A 379 4.78 -22.83 -7.42
CA ALA A 379 5.32 -23.49 -8.60
C ALA A 379 5.13 -25.01 -8.55
N LEU A 380 5.40 -25.63 -7.38
CA LEU A 380 5.20 -27.06 -7.15
C LEU A 380 3.72 -27.46 -7.38
N ILE A 381 2.77 -26.70 -6.83
CA ILE A 381 1.33 -26.95 -7.04
C ILE A 381 0.94 -26.74 -8.51
N ALA A 382 1.51 -25.73 -9.17
CA ALA A 382 1.19 -25.37 -10.54
C ALA A 382 1.68 -26.39 -11.59
N THR A 383 2.60 -27.28 -11.24
CA THR A 383 2.96 -28.44 -12.09
C THR A 383 1.81 -29.44 -12.26
N GLU A 384 0.79 -29.39 -11.38
CA GLU A 384 -0.29 -30.37 -11.29
C GLU A 384 0.17 -31.81 -11.04
N ASP A 385 1.45 -32.00 -10.69
CA ASP A 385 2.03 -33.27 -10.30
C ASP A 385 1.88 -33.48 -8.79
N LYS A 386 1.14 -34.55 -8.42
CA LYS A 386 0.88 -34.89 -7.02
C LYS A 386 2.13 -35.32 -6.27
N ASP A 387 3.17 -35.76 -6.97
CA ASP A 387 4.45 -36.13 -6.36
C ASP A 387 5.15 -34.91 -5.72
N HIS A 388 4.80 -33.69 -6.15
CA HIS A 388 5.30 -32.44 -5.57
C HIS A 388 4.57 -31.98 -4.30
N TYR A 389 3.43 -32.59 -3.92
CA TYR A 389 2.58 -32.05 -2.85
C TYR A 389 3.22 -32.17 -1.46
N GLU A 390 3.97 -33.23 -1.19
CA GLU A 390 4.69 -33.38 0.07
C GLU A 390 5.79 -32.32 0.23
N GLU A 391 6.53 -32.04 -0.85
CA GLU A 391 7.52 -30.96 -0.87
C GLU A 391 6.85 -29.59 -0.69
N ALA A 392 5.76 -29.33 -1.41
CA ALA A 392 5.01 -28.08 -1.31
C ALA A 392 4.48 -27.84 0.10
N GLU A 393 3.92 -28.86 0.76
CA GLU A 393 3.49 -28.78 2.16
C GLU A 393 4.64 -28.38 3.07
N ARG A 394 5.79 -29.08 2.98
CA ARG A 394 6.96 -28.83 3.82
C ARG A 394 7.47 -27.40 3.66
N VAL A 395 7.60 -26.94 2.41
CA VAL A 395 8.09 -25.59 2.08
C VAL A 395 7.11 -24.52 2.58
N LEU A 396 5.81 -24.68 2.32
CA LEU A 396 4.80 -23.71 2.74
C LEU A 396 4.60 -23.68 4.25
N ARG A 397 4.73 -24.83 4.95
CA ARG A 397 4.73 -24.87 6.42
C ARG A 397 5.92 -24.11 7.01
N ALA A 398 7.09 -24.22 6.39
CA ALA A 398 8.26 -23.42 6.79
C ALA A 398 8.02 -21.91 6.54
N ALA A 399 7.37 -21.55 5.42
CA ALA A 399 7.02 -20.17 5.12
C ALA A 399 6.08 -19.57 6.17
N VAL A 400 4.93 -20.22 6.47
CA VAL A 400 3.96 -19.69 7.45
C VAL A 400 4.47 -19.73 8.88
N ALA A 401 5.44 -20.58 9.21
CA ALA A 401 6.08 -20.58 10.52
C ALA A 401 6.95 -19.34 10.75
N ARG A 402 7.54 -18.78 9.68
CA ARG A 402 8.41 -17.60 9.72
C ARG A 402 7.67 -16.30 9.44
N ASP A 403 6.63 -16.37 8.61
CA ASP A 403 5.74 -15.25 8.29
C ASP A 403 4.30 -15.73 8.31
N ARG A 404 3.67 -15.55 9.47
CA ARG A 404 2.28 -15.94 9.66
C ARG A 404 1.32 -15.05 8.88
N LEU A 405 1.72 -13.82 8.53
CA LEU A 405 0.90 -12.80 7.85
C LEU A 405 1.01 -12.91 6.31
N ASN A 406 1.14 -14.13 5.81
CA ASN A 406 1.18 -14.43 4.38
C ASN A 406 -0.11 -15.15 3.95
N PRO A 407 -1.14 -14.42 3.49
CA PRO A 407 -2.42 -15.02 3.11
C PRO A 407 -2.30 -15.96 1.89
N THR A 408 -1.30 -15.75 1.03
CA THR A 408 -1.04 -16.61 -0.14
C THR A 408 -0.51 -17.97 0.31
N ALA A 409 0.45 -18.00 1.24
CA ALA A 409 0.99 -19.24 1.77
C ALA A 409 -0.10 -20.09 2.44
N TRP A 410 -0.96 -19.46 3.26
CA TRP A 410 -2.11 -20.14 3.87
C TRP A 410 -3.11 -20.65 2.84
N TYR A 411 -3.40 -19.87 1.80
CA TYR A 411 -4.26 -20.31 0.71
C TYR A 411 -3.71 -21.57 0.01
N LEU A 412 -2.41 -21.58 -0.31
CA LEU A 412 -1.75 -22.70 -0.96
C LEU A 412 -1.69 -23.95 -0.06
N LEU A 413 -1.40 -23.78 1.23
CA LEU A 413 -1.49 -24.88 2.21
C LEU A 413 -2.89 -25.47 2.29
N GLY A 414 -3.92 -24.63 2.29
CA GLY A 414 -5.30 -25.08 2.29
C GLY A 414 -5.63 -25.96 1.07
N ARG A 415 -5.12 -25.60 -0.11
CA ARG A 415 -5.28 -26.42 -1.33
C ARG A 415 -4.56 -27.76 -1.23
N ILE A 416 -3.37 -27.81 -0.64
CA ILE A 416 -2.63 -29.05 -0.42
C ILE A 416 -3.40 -29.97 0.54
N TYR A 417 -3.82 -29.44 1.69
CA TYR A 417 -4.58 -30.21 2.67
C TYR A 417 -5.90 -30.74 2.10
N ASP A 418 -6.64 -29.93 1.34
CA ASP A 418 -7.86 -30.36 0.65
C ASP A 418 -7.58 -31.52 -0.32
N ALA A 419 -6.52 -31.41 -1.13
CA ALA A 419 -6.15 -32.45 -2.09
C ALA A 419 -5.65 -33.75 -1.42
N GLN A 420 -5.10 -33.66 -0.22
CA GLN A 420 -4.72 -34.80 0.62
C GLN A 420 -5.90 -35.38 1.44
N GLY A 421 -7.06 -34.72 1.43
CA GLY A 421 -8.24 -35.11 2.22
C GLY A 421 -8.22 -34.65 3.68
N ASP A 422 -7.28 -33.80 4.09
CA ASP A 422 -7.21 -33.19 5.42
C ASP A 422 -8.10 -31.94 5.50
N MET A 423 -9.41 -32.16 5.44
CA MET A 423 -10.41 -31.10 5.54
C MET A 423 -10.29 -30.24 6.81
N PRO A 424 -9.97 -30.79 8.01
CA PRO A 424 -9.78 -29.98 9.20
C PRO A 424 -8.65 -28.95 9.05
N ARG A 425 -7.48 -29.34 8.54
CA ARG A 425 -6.37 -28.37 8.32
C ARG A 425 -6.63 -27.44 7.14
N ALA A 426 -7.32 -27.90 6.09
CA ALA A 426 -7.74 -27.04 4.99
C ALA A 426 -8.65 -25.89 5.46
N ARG A 427 -9.57 -26.18 6.39
CA ARG A 427 -10.43 -25.17 7.03
C ARG A 427 -9.63 -24.23 7.93
N LEU A 428 -8.69 -24.73 8.73
CA LEU A 428 -7.81 -23.88 9.53
C LEU A 428 -7.03 -22.89 8.65
N ALA A 429 -6.41 -23.37 7.56
CA ALA A 429 -5.69 -22.54 6.62
C ALA A 429 -6.62 -21.49 5.94
N SER A 430 -7.86 -21.87 5.64
CA SER A 430 -8.88 -20.94 5.14
C SER A 430 -9.23 -19.86 6.17
N ALA A 431 -9.34 -20.23 7.45
CA ALA A 431 -9.62 -19.31 8.54
C ALA A 431 -8.50 -18.28 8.74
N GLU A 432 -7.22 -18.71 8.69
CA GLU A 432 -6.04 -17.84 8.74
C GLU A 432 -6.06 -16.81 7.61
N LYS A 433 -6.27 -17.25 6.37
CA LYS A 433 -6.40 -16.34 5.22
C LYS A 433 -7.54 -15.33 5.44
N GLN A 434 -8.71 -15.80 5.84
CA GLN A 434 -9.92 -14.98 5.94
C GLN A 434 -9.80 -13.91 7.02
N ILE A 435 -9.23 -14.24 8.18
CA ILE A 435 -9.02 -13.26 9.25
C ILE A 435 -8.05 -12.15 8.79
N MET A 436 -6.97 -12.50 8.07
CA MET A 436 -6.01 -11.54 7.52
C MET A 436 -6.61 -10.65 6.43
N THR A 437 -7.49 -11.21 5.59
CA THR A 437 -8.16 -10.45 4.51
C THR A 437 -9.40 -9.67 4.95
N GLY A 438 -9.70 -9.66 6.25
CA GLY A 438 -10.77 -8.85 6.83
C GLY A 438 -12.18 -9.44 6.70
N ASP A 439 -12.30 -10.77 6.53
CA ASP A 439 -13.56 -11.52 6.57
C ASP A 439 -13.67 -12.37 7.85
N PRO A 440 -13.93 -11.74 9.02
CA PRO A 440 -14.04 -12.46 10.28
C PRO A 440 -15.28 -13.38 10.31
N GLY A 441 -16.30 -13.11 9.50
CA GLY A 441 -17.49 -13.97 9.42
C GLY A 441 -17.16 -15.35 8.86
N ALA A 442 -16.50 -15.39 7.70
CA ALA A 442 -16.04 -16.64 7.11
C ALA A 442 -14.94 -17.29 7.96
N ALA A 443 -14.01 -16.49 8.50
CA ALA A 443 -12.95 -16.99 9.37
C ALA A 443 -13.51 -17.73 10.58
N LEU A 444 -14.54 -17.17 11.24
CA LEU A 444 -15.19 -17.80 12.39
C LEU A 444 -15.83 -19.15 12.04
N GLN A 445 -16.51 -19.23 10.89
CA GLN A 445 -17.14 -20.48 10.44
C GLN A 445 -16.10 -21.57 10.18
N ASN A 446 -15.04 -21.24 9.45
CA ASN A 446 -13.97 -22.20 9.14
C ASN A 446 -13.18 -22.60 10.39
N ALA A 447 -12.88 -21.65 11.27
CA ALA A 447 -12.20 -21.90 12.54
C ALA A 447 -12.97 -22.86 13.45
N GLN A 448 -14.29 -22.66 13.60
CA GLN A 448 -15.14 -23.55 14.40
C GLN A 448 -15.25 -24.95 13.77
N ALA A 449 -15.39 -25.03 12.45
CA ALA A 449 -15.46 -26.30 11.75
C ALA A 449 -14.12 -27.07 11.80
N ALA A 450 -12.99 -26.36 11.82
CA ALA A 450 -11.66 -26.93 12.04
C ALA A 450 -11.51 -27.43 13.47
N SER A 451 -11.80 -26.60 14.49
CA SER A 451 -11.62 -26.98 15.90
C SER A 451 -12.52 -28.13 16.33
N ALA A 452 -13.71 -28.28 15.74
CA ALA A 452 -14.61 -29.41 15.98
C ALA A 452 -14.09 -30.75 15.45
N SER A 453 -13.14 -30.73 14.50
CA SER A 453 -12.65 -31.93 13.80
C SER A 453 -11.17 -32.23 14.07
N LEU A 454 -10.39 -31.23 14.49
CA LEU A 454 -8.98 -31.37 14.87
C LEU A 454 -8.86 -32.03 16.26
N PRO A 455 -7.80 -32.85 16.51
CA PRO A 455 -7.60 -33.44 17.82
C PRO A 455 -7.38 -32.36 18.90
N GLU A 456 -8.08 -32.49 20.02
CA GLU A 456 -8.04 -31.51 21.10
C GLU A 456 -6.62 -31.28 21.62
N SER A 457 -6.34 -30.05 22.05
CA SER A 457 -5.04 -29.63 22.61
C SER A 457 -3.83 -29.73 21.66
N THR A 458 -4.05 -30.01 20.37
CA THR A 458 -3.00 -29.87 19.36
C THR A 458 -2.76 -28.38 19.02
N PRO A 459 -1.58 -28.01 18.50
CA PRO A 459 -1.30 -26.64 18.06
C PRO A 459 -2.32 -26.12 17.03
N ASP A 460 -2.73 -26.95 16.08
CA ASP A 460 -3.73 -26.60 15.06
C ASP A 460 -5.11 -26.35 15.71
N TRP A 461 -5.50 -27.18 16.68
CA TRP A 461 -6.75 -27.00 17.43
C TRP A 461 -6.74 -25.72 18.25
N LEU A 462 -5.65 -25.45 18.98
CA LEU A 462 -5.49 -24.21 19.76
C LEU A 462 -5.59 -22.99 18.83
N ARG A 463 -4.89 -23.02 17.70
CA ARG A 463 -4.89 -21.93 16.74
C ARG A 463 -6.27 -21.70 16.12
N ALA A 464 -7.00 -22.76 15.79
CA ALA A 464 -8.38 -22.63 15.31
C ALA A 464 -9.27 -21.91 16.35
N ASN A 465 -9.11 -22.21 17.64
CA ASN A 465 -9.86 -21.52 18.69
C ASN A 465 -9.43 -20.04 18.85
N ASP A 466 -8.15 -19.74 18.75
CA ASP A 466 -7.65 -18.36 18.79
C ASP A 466 -8.26 -17.51 17.68
N ILE A 467 -8.28 -18.03 16.44
CA ILE A 467 -8.88 -17.34 15.29
C ILE A 467 -10.38 -17.15 15.50
N ALA A 468 -11.08 -18.15 16.05
CA ALA A 468 -12.50 -18.02 16.36
C ALA A 468 -12.77 -16.92 17.40
N MET A 469 -11.91 -16.79 18.41
CA MET A 469 -11.99 -15.71 19.40
C MET A 469 -11.73 -14.34 18.77
N GLU A 470 -10.66 -14.21 17.99
CA GLU A 470 -10.31 -12.99 17.28
C GLU A 470 -11.43 -12.54 16.32
N ALA A 471 -11.94 -13.47 15.53
CA ALA A 471 -13.02 -13.21 14.59
C ALA A 471 -14.30 -12.73 15.29
N ARG A 472 -14.67 -13.32 16.44
CA ARG A 472 -15.81 -12.85 17.24
C ARG A 472 -15.62 -11.42 17.71
N ALA A 473 -14.44 -11.08 18.24
CA ALA A 473 -14.13 -9.73 18.68
C ALA A 473 -14.25 -8.72 17.52
N GLN A 474 -13.70 -9.04 16.35
CA GLN A 474 -13.83 -8.17 15.16
C GLN A 474 -15.28 -8.00 14.69
N ILE A 475 -16.11 -9.04 14.75
CA ILE A 475 -17.54 -8.96 14.39
C ILE A 475 -18.29 -8.07 15.38
N GLU A 476 -18.06 -8.25 16.68
CA GLU A 476 -18.68 -7.45 17.73
C GLU A 476 -18.32 -5.96 17.60
N ASP A 477 -17.05 -5.64 17.38
CA ASP A 477 -16.60 -4.26 17.19
C ASP A 477 -17.19 -3.62 15.93
N ARG A 478 -17.31 -4.37 14.83
CA ARG A 478 -18.01 -3.89 13.62
C ARG A 478 -19.49 -3.64 13.88
N SER A 479 -20.12 -4.42 14.75
CA SER A 479 -21.53 -4.24 15.12
C SER A 479 -21.75 -3.00 15.98
N LYS A 480 -20.82 -2.68 16.89
CA LYS A 480 -20.90 -1.47 17.76
C LYS A 480 -20.65 -0.17 17.01
N ARG A 481 -19.97 -0.24 15.85
CA ARG A 481 -19.65 0.92 14.99
C ARG A 481 -20.73 1.22 13.95
N ARG A 482 -21.70 0.33 13.76
CA ARG A 482 -22.88 0.54 12.90
C ARG A 482 -24.04 1.04 13.73
#